data_AF-A0A536HSS9-F1
#
_entry.id   AF-A0A536HSS9-F1
#
_cell.length_a   1.000
_cell.length_b   1.000
_cell.length_c   1.000
_cell.angle_alpha   90.00
_cell.angle_beta   90.00
_cell.angle_gamma   90.00
#
_symmetry.space_group_name_H-M   'P 1'
#
loop_
_entity.id
_entity.type
_entity.pdbx_description
1 polymer ?
#
loop_
_entity_poly.entity_id
_entity_poly.type
_entity_poly.pdbx_seq_one_letter_code
_entity_poly.pdbx_strand_id
1 'polypeptide(L)'
;MSHARRAEIFYWAAIAIGVVFIIVGGPLARRLELVHMNDFSGVWSGARAIVLGVDPWDPTKYYGFAVDVGTKTPDALVYDYMPWVAFAVAPLALVPLEVAGWIWMIASMVCAALVLRGLLRAFVPARPVMHAAFGTALFLAQPSFHAIVLGQWSLLLMSAVGATVLALRAARPLLAAVPSLLFLAKPQLVVFTAL
;
A
#
# COMPACT_ATOMS: atom_id res chain seq x y z
N MET A 1 -12.41 11.94 -31.48
CA MET A 1 -12.20 11.31 -30.15
C MET A 1 -12.86 12.17 -29.07
N SER A 2 -13.66 11.58 -28.16
CA SER A 2 -14.34 12.38 -27.10
C SER A 2 -13.34 12.92 -26.08
N HIS A 3 -13.67 14.03 -25.42
CA HIS A 3 -12.83 14.59 -24.35
C HIS A 3 -12.61 13.60 -23.20
N ALA A 4 -13.62 12.78 -22.87
CA ALA A 4 -13.51 11.72 -21.88
C ALA A 4 -12.52 10.63 -22.31
N ARG A 5 -12.58 10.15 -23.56
CA ARG A 5 -11.64 9.16 -24.08
C ARG A 5 -10.21 9.69 -24.13
N ARG A 6 -10.03 10.96 -24.47
CA ARG A 6 -8.72 11.62 -24.43
C ARG A 6 -8.16 11.69 -23.00
N ALA A 7 -8.99 12.02 -22.02
CA ALA A 7 -8.58 12.06 -20.62
C ALA A 7 -8.12 10.69 -20.11
N GLU A 8 -8.83 9.63 -20.49
CA GLU A 8 -8.41 8.25 -20.17
C GLU A 8 -7.07 7.86 -20.78
N ILE A 9 -6.82 8.22 -22.04
CA ILE A 9 -5.54 7.94 -22.69
C ILE A 9 -4.41 8.67 -21.97
N PHE A 10 -4.62 9.94 -21.63
CA PHE A 10 -3.64 10.77 -20.92
C PHE A 10 -3.36 10.21 -19.52
N TYR A 11 -4.40 9.76 -18.81
CA TYR A 11 -4.26 9.10 -17.53
C TYR A 11 -3.40 7.84 -17.62
N TRP A 12 -3.74 6.90 -18.51
CA TRP A 12 -3.01 5.63 -18.61
C TRP A 12 -1.60 5.79 -19.18
N ALA A 13 -1.38 6.76 -20.09
CA ALA A 13 -0.04 7.11 -20.53
C ALA A 13 0.81 7.63 -19.37
N ALA A 14 0.27 8.49 -18.52
CA ALA A 14 0.95 8.98 -17.31
C ALA A 14 1.26 7.87 -16.30
N ILE A 15 0.33 6.94 -16.10
CA ILE A 15 0.56 5.74 -15.28
C ILE A 15 1.68 4.87 -15.86
N ALA A 16 1.69 4.63 -17.17
CA ALA A 16 2.73 3.87 -17.85
C ALA A 16 4.11 4.54 -17.69
N ILE A 17 4.19 5.85 -17.85
CA ILE A 17 5.42 6.63 -17.58
C ILE A 17 5.86 6.44 -16.13
N GLY A 18 4.94 6.47 -15.17
CA GLY A 18 5.23 6.23 -13.76
C GLY A 18 5.77 4.82 -13.47
N VAL A 19 5.18 3.80 -14.08
CA VAL A 19 5.67 2.41 -13.97
C VAL A 19 7.05 2.28 -14.59
N VAL A 20 7.29 2.88 -15.76
CA VAL A 20 8.61 2.91 -16.39
C VAL A 20 9.62 3.59 -15.46
N PHE A 21 9.30 4.75 -14.90
CA PHE A 21 10.15 5.44 -13.91
C PHE A 21 10.48 4.54 -12.70
N ILE A 22 9.52 3.77 -12.19
CA ILE A 22 9.79 2.83 -11.08
C ILE A 22 10.80 1.76 -11.49
N ILE A 23 10.65 1.19 -12.69
CA ILE A 23 11.50 0.11 -13.18
C ILE A 23 12.91 0.61 -13.51
N VAL A 24 13.02 1.73 -14.25
CA VAL A 24 14.29 2.20 -14.83
C VAL A 24 14.95 3.33 -14.03
N GLY A 25 14.17 4.09 -13.27
CA GLY A 25 14.64 5.28 -12.54
C GLY A 25 15.25 4.99 -11.16
N GLY A 26 15.32 3.71 -10.76
CA GLY A 26 15.91 3.27 -9.49
C GLY A 26 14.97 2.89 -8.34
N PRO A 27 13.69 3.31 -8.24
CA PRO A 27 12.83 2.92 -7.11
C PRO A 27 12.72 1.41 -6.94
N LEU A 28 12.57 0.66 -8.04
CA LEU A 28 12.50 -0.79 -7.98
C LEU A 28 13.81 -1.41 -7.47
N ALA A 29 14.95 -0.99 -8.02
CA ALA A 29 16.27 -1.47 -7.58
C ALA A 29 16.47 -1.19 -6.09
N ARG A 30 16.16 0.04 -5.66
CA ARG A 30 16.26 0.44 -4.24
C ARG A 30 15.34 -0.37 -3.34
N ARG A 31 14.14 -0.71 -3.81
CA ARG A 31 13.21 -1.58 -3.07
C ARG A 31 13.79 -2.98 -2.88
N LEU A 32 14.41 -3.55 -3.93
CA LEU A 32 15.01 -4.88 -3.87
C LEU A 32 16.19 -4.91 -2.90
N GLU A 33 17.04 -3.88 -2.91
CA GLU A 33 18.12 -3.72 -1.92
C GLU A 33 17.61 -3.65 -0.48
N LEU A 34 16.44 -3.04 -0.29
CA LEU A 34 15.85 -2.80 1.03
C LEU A 34 14.82 -3.85 1.44
N VAL A 35 14.59 -4.92 0.69
CA VAL A 35 13.48 -5.84 0.95
C VAL A 35 13.54 -6.47 2.35
N HIS A 36 14.74 -6.66 2.90
CA HIS A 36 15.00 -7.19 4.24
C HIS A 36 15.14 -6.11 5.32
N MET A 37 14.97 -4.83 4.98
CA MET A 37 15.15 -3.70 5.91
C MET A 37 14.01 -2.69 5.86
N ASN A 38 13.04 -2.89 4.97
CA ASN A 38 11.91 -1.99 4.78
C ASN A 38 10.74 -2.30 5.72
N ASP A 39 9.78 -1.38 5.79
CA ASP A 39 8.66 -1.50 6.73
C ASP A 39 7.75 -2.69 6.43
N PHE A 40 7.59 -3.07 5.17
CA PHE A 40 6.81 -4.25 4.82
C PHE A 40 7.42 -5.52 5.42
N SER A 41 8.76 -5.64 5.48
CA SER A 41 9.41 -6.80 6.10
C SER A 41 9.04 -6.97 7.58
N GLY A 42 8.95 -5.86 8.33
CA GLY A 42 8.50 -5.89 9.73
C GLY A 42 7.01 -6.17 9.89
N VAL A 43 6.18 -5.76 8.93
CA VAL A 43 4.75 -6.16 8.90
C VAL A 43 4.63 -7.66 8.65
N TRP A 44 5.42 -8.19 7.71
CA TRP A 44 5.42 -9.59 7.30
C TRP A 44 5.96 -10.52 8.40
N SER A 45 6.98 -10.12 9.16
CA SER A 45 7.57 -10.96 10.23
C SER A 45 6.56 -11.38 11.29
N GLY A 46 5.69 -10.47 11.76
CA GLY A 46 4.65 -10.80 12.73
C GLY A 46 3.64 -11.82 12.20
N ALA A 47 3.22 -11.65 10.95
CA ALA A 47 2.34 -12.61 10.28
C ALA A 47 3.02 -13.96 10.05
N ARG A 48 4.32 -13.95 9.71
CA ARG A 48 5.13 -15.16 9.53
C ARG A 48 5.34 -15.92 10.83
N ALA A 49 5.52 -15.21 11.94
CA ALA A 49 5.60 -15.81 13.27
C ALA A 49 4.33 -16.62 13.56
N ILE A 50 3.15 -16.03 13.34
CA ILE A 50 1.86 -16.73 13.51
C ILE A 50 1.78 -17.98 12.63
N VAL A 51 2.11 -17.85 11.34
CA VAL A 51 2.09 -18.97 10.37
C VAL A 51 3.00 -20.12 10.82
N LEU A 52 4.12 -19.82 11.47
CA LEU A 52 5.10 -20.79 11.94
C LEU A 52 4.90 -21.21 13.41
N GLY A 53 3.82 -20.77 14.07
CA GLY A 53 3.53 -21.12 15.46
C GLY A 53 4.42 -20.43 16.49
N VAL A 54 5.12 -19.36 16.11
CA VAL A 54 5.87 -18.50 17.03
C VAL A 54 4.95 -17.40 17.52
N ASP A 55 4.88 -17.20 18.83
CA ASP A 55 4.11 -16.10 19.43
C ASP A 55 4.80 -14.76 19.14
N PRO A 56 4.21 -13.87 18.32
CA PRO A 56 4.84 -12.59 18.00
C PRO A 56 4.77 -11.58 19.16
N TRP A 57 4.06 -11.89 20.25
CA TRP A 57 3.95 -11.06 21.44
C TRP A 57 4.75 -11.57 22.64
N ASP A 58 5.49 -12.67 22.47
CA ASP A 58 6.46 -13.12 23.45
C ASP A 58 7.81 -12.42 23.21
N PRO A 59 8.26 -11.49 24.10
CA PRO A 59 9.47 -10.71 23.91
C PRO A 59 10.75 -11.56 23.93
N THR A 60 10.67 -12.81 24.41
CA THR A 60 11.80 -13.74 24.44
C THR A 60 11.94 -14.55 23.14
N LYS A 61 10.90 -14.54 22.28
CA LYS A 61 10.85 -15.33 21.04
C LYS A 61 10.87 -14.47 19.79
N TYR A 62 10.04 -13.41 19.75
CA TYR A 62 9.76 -12.69 18.52
C TYR A 62 10.97 -11.97 17.94
N TYR A 63 11.73 -11.25 18.78
CA TYR A 63 12.87 -10.47 18.31
C TYR A 63 13.92 -11.33 17.60
N GLY A 64 14.34 -12.44 18.24
CA GLY A 64 15.28 -13.40 17.64
C GLY A 64 14.71 -14.01 16.36
N PHE A 65 13.44 -14.44 16.40
CA PHE A 65 12.76 -14.97 15.21
C PHE A 65 12.80 -14.00 14.02
N ALA A 66 12.45 -12.73 14.22
CA ALA A 66 12.39 -11.73 13.14
C ALA A 66 13.76 -11.46 12.50
N VAL A 67 14.84 -11.53 13.30
CA VAL A 67 16.22 -11.47 12.82
C VAL A 67 16.57 -12.74 12.03
N ASP A 68 16.23 -13.91 12.55
CA ASP A 68 16.54 -15.21 11.93
C ASP A 68 15.84 -15.40 10.57
N VAL A 69 14.62 -14.89 10.42
CA VAL A 69 13.91 -14.90 9.12
C VAL A 69 14.32 -13.77 8.17
N GLY A 70 15.34 -12.99 8.54
CA GLY A 70 15.97 -11.99 7.67
C GLY A 70 15.07 -10.79 7.37
N THR A 71 14.29 -10.31 8.34
CA THR A 71 13.53 -9.06 8.18
C THR A 71 14.26 -7.87 8.81
N LYS A 72 13.68 -6.67 8.70
CA LYS A 72 14.22 -5.49 9.39
C LYS A 72 14.37 -5.82 10.87
N THR A 73 15.45 -5.34 11.48
CA THR A 73 15.59 -5.43 12.93
C THR A 73 14.36 -4.79 13.58
N PRO A 74 13.62 -5.51 14.43
CA PRO A 74 12.42 -4.97 15.06
C PRO A 74 12.73 -3.71 15.89
N ASP A 75 11.86 -2.71 15.79
CA ASP A 75 11.93 -1.48 16.58
C ASP A 75 11.47 -1.70 18.05
N ALA A 76 10.86 -2.86 18.33
CA ALA A 76 10.38 -3.30 19.64
C ALA A 76 10.68 -4.80 19.85
N LEU A 77 10.66 -5.26 21.11
CA LEU A 77 10.89 -6.68 21.45
C LEU A 77 9.77 -7.62 21.01
N VAL A 78 8.60 -7.06 20.70
CA VAL A 78 7.39 -7.77 20.25
C VAL A 78 6.88 -7.13 18.97
N TYR A 79 5.98 -7.82 18.28
CA TYR A 79 5.28 -7.26 17.14
C TYR A 79 4.43 -6.05 17.56
N ASP A 80 4.71 -4.90 16.96
CA ASP A 80 4.23 -3.57 17.35
C ASP A 80 3.00 -3.10 16.56
N TYR A 81 2.50 -3.94 15.64
CA TYR A 81 1.21 -3.73 15.00
C TYR A 81 0.08 -4.43 15.77
N MET A 82 -1.13 -3.93 15.58
CA MET A 82 -2.32 -4.55 16.15
C MET A 82 -2.52 -5.99 15.65
N PRO A 83 -3.04 -6.92 16.48
CA PRO A 83 -3.14 -8.34 16.13
C PRO A 83 -3.84 -8.65 14.81
N TRP A 84 -4.91 -7.92 14.49
CA TRP A 84 -5.64 -8.10 13.22
C TRP A 84 -4.79 -7.79 11.98
N VAL A 85 -3.74 -6.98 12.09
CA VAL A 85 -2.81 -6.73 10.98
C VAL A 85 -2.03 -7.99 10.65
N ALA A 86 -1.50 -8.70 11.67
CA ALA A 86 -0.79 -9.95 11.45
C ALA A 86 -1.71 -11.00 10.80
N PHE A 87 -2.95 -11.13 11.28
CA PHE A 87 -3.92 -12.05 10.67
C PHE A 87 -4.30 -11.68 9.24
N ALA A 88 -4.49 -10.39 8.94
CA ALA A 88 -4.80 -9.93 7.60
C ALA A 88 -3.63 -10.14 6.62
N VAL A 89 -2.39 -10.08 7.10
CA VAL A 89 -1.17 -10.27 6.31
C VAL A 89 -0.74 -11.74 6.26
N ALA A 90 -1.28 -12.62 7.12
CA ALA A 90 -0.96 -14.05 7.16
C ALA A 90 -0.99 -14.76 5.80
N PRO A 91 -1.95 -14.49 4.88
CA PRO A 91 -1.92 -15.08 3.55
C PRO A 91 -0.66 -14.73 2.74
N LEU A 92 -0.15 -13.50 2.87
CA LEU A 92 1.11 -13.09 2.25
C LEU A 92 2.32 -13.71 2.97
N ALA A 93 2.19 -14.00 4.26
CA ALA A 93 3.24 -14.65 5.04
C ALA A 93 3.39 -16.15 4.80
N LEU A 94 2.52 -16.77 3.99
CA LEU A 94 2.68 -18.15 3.54
C LEU A 94 3.82 -18.29 2.51
N VAL A 95 4.13 -17.23 1.77
CA VAL A 95 5.20 -17.21 0.76
C VAL A 95 6.46 -16.48 1.27
N PRO A 96 7.63 -16.66 0.62
CA PRO A 96 8.84 -15.93 0.96
C PRO A 96 8.65 -14.41 0.92
N LEU A 97 9.42 -13.69 1.75
CA LEU A 97 9.31 -12.24 1.94
C LEU A 97 9.39 -11.46 0.62
N GLU A 98 10.25 -11.88 -0.30
CA GLU A 98 10.47 -11.23 -1.59
C GLU A 98 9.22 -11.33 -2.45
N VAL A 99 8.61 -12.53 -2.51
CA VAL A 99 7.38 -12.79 -3.25
C VAL A 99 6.22 -12.00 -2.63
N ALA A 100 6.09 -12.04 -1.31
CA ALA A 100 5.09 -11.26 -0.58
C ALA A 100 5.26 -9.75 -0.85
N GLY A 101 6.51 -9.28 -0.90
CA GLY A 101 6.85 -7.90 -1.20
C GLY A 101 6.45 -7.46 -2.60
N TRP A 102 6.64 -8.33 -3.60
CA TRP A 102 6.16 -8.09 -4.96
C TRP A 102 4.64 -7.98 -5.01
N ILE A 103 3.93 -8.92 -4.37
CA ILE A 103 2.47 -8.91 -4.31
C ILE A 103 1.99 -7.60 -3.66
N TRP A 104 2.56 -7.22 -2.52
CA TRP A 104 2.24 -5.99 -1.81
C TRP A 104 2.42 -4.74 -2.68
N MET A 105 3.58 -4.62 -3.33
CA MET A 105 3.90 -3.47 -4.16
C MET A 105 2.94 -3.38 -5.35
N ILE A 106 2.76 -4.46 -6.10
CA ILE A 106 1.92 -4.47 -7.29
C ILE A 106 0.46 -4.20 -6.92
N ALA A 107 -0.05 -4.88 -5.88
CA ALA A 107 -1.42 -4.68 -5.42
C ALA A 107 -1.67 -3.23 -4.98
N SER A 108 -0.76 -2.65 -4.18
CA SER A 108 -0.90 -1.27 -3.71
C SER A 108 -0.88 -0.25 -4.85
N MET A 109 0.01 -0.43 -5.84
CA MET A 109 0.07 0.42 -7.03
C MET A 109 -1.19 0.30 -7.89
N VAL A 110 -1.67 -0.92 -8.13
CA VAL A 110 -2.88 -1.17 -8.94
C VAL A 110 -4.10 -0.55 -8.27
N CYS A 111 -4.28 -0.75 -6.96
CA CYS A 111 -5.36 -0.12 -6.19
C CYS A 111 -5.30 1.41 -6.31
N ALA A 112 -4.13 2.00 -6.14
CA ALA A 112 -3.95 3.45 -6.18
C ALA A 112 -4.28 4.02 -7.57
N ALA A 113 -3.85 3.34 -8.64
CA ALA A 113 -4.17 3.74 -10.00
C ALA A 113 -5.69 3.64 -10.26
N LEU A 114 -6.32 2.51 -9.93
CA LEU A 114 -7.75 2.32 -10.19
C LEU A 114 -8.62 3.31 -9.42
N VAL A 115 -8.28 3.59 -8.16
CA VAL A 115 -9.01 4.53 -7.32
C VAL A 115 -8.81 5.96 -7.81
N LEU A 116 -7.57 6.37 -8.12
CA LEU A 116 -7.32 7.71 -8.65
C LEU A 116 -8.07 7.94 -9.97
N ARG A 117 -8.09 6.95 -10.86
CA ARG A 117 -8.90 7.00 -12.08
C ARG A 117 -10.38 7.22 -11.77
N GLY A 118 -10.93 6.48 -10.81
CA GLY A 118 -12.31 6.64 -10.37
C GLY A 118 -12.60 8.05 -9.86
N LEU A 119 -11.72 8.58 -9.01
CA LEU A 119 -11.82 9.94 -8.47
C LEU A 119 -11.76 11.00 -9.57
N LEU A 120 -10.81 10.89 -10.49
CA LEU A 120 -10.68 11.83 -11.60
C LEU A 120 -11.90 11.81 -12.53
N ARG A 121 -12.48 10.64 -12.79
CA ARG A 121 -13.74 10.53 -13.55
C ARG A 121 -14.93 11.18 -12.82
N ALA A 122 -15.00 11.01 -11.50
CA ALA A 122 -16.12 11.49 -10.70
C ALA A 122 -16.08 13.00 -10.42
N PHE A 123 -14.88 13.56 -10.22
CA PHE A 123 -14.70 14.93 -9.73
C PHE A 123 -14.03 15.87 -10.76
N VAL A 124 -13.29 15.34 -11.73
CA VAL A 124 -12.59 16.14 -12.76
C VAL A 124 -12.84 15.57 -14.17
N PRO A 125 -14.12 15.46 -14.59
CA PRO A 125 -14.46 14.79 -15.84
C PRO A 125 -13.89 15.54 -17.06
N ALA A 126 -13.41 14.78 -18.04
CA ALA A 126 -13.06 15.29 -19.37
C ALA A 126 -11.96 16.38 -19.41
N ARG A 127 -11.02 16.39 -18.44
CA ARG A 127 -9.85 17.28 -18.39
C ARG A 127 -8.53 16.49 -18.55
N PRO A 128 -8.04 16.27 -19.78
CA PRO A 128 -6.90 15.39 -20.02
C PRO A 128 -5.60 15.81 -19.33
N VAL A 129 -5.31 17.11 -19.27
CA VAL A 129 -4.11 17.63 -18.62
C VAL A 129 -4.12 17.32 -17.12
N MET A 130 -5.25 17.48 -16.45
CA MET A 130 -5.39 17.15 -15.03
C MET A 130 -5.21 15.64 -14.80
N HIS A 131 -5.81 14.82 -15.68
CA HIS A 131 -5.67 13.37 -15.62
C HIS A 131 -4.21 12.91 -15.77
N ALA A 132 -3.48 13.50 -16.72
CA ALA A 132 -2.04 13.25 -16.85
C ALA A 132 -1.27 13.75 -15.63
N ALA A 133 -1.50 14.98 -15.16
CA ALA A 133 -0.78 15.56 -14.03
C ALA A 133 -0.93 14.72 -12.76
N PHE A 134 -2.16 14.33 -12.40
CA PHE A 134 -2.41 13.47 -11.25
C PHE A 134 -1.90 12.04 -11.47
N GLY A 135 -2.05 11.47 -12.67
CA GLY A 135 -1.52 10.15 -13.01
C GLY A 135 0.01 10.08 -12.88
N THR A 136 0.71 11.11 -13.35
CA THR A 136 2.17 11.22 -13.24
C THR A 136 2.57 11.41 -11.78
N ALA A 137 1.91 12.33 -11.07
CA ALA A 137 2.18 12.59 -9.65
C ALA A 137 2.02 11.33 -8.79
N LEU A 138 1.10 10.42 -9.15
CA LEU A 138 0.85 9.20 -8.38
C LEU A 138 2.11 8.35 -8.20
N PHE A 139 3.04 8.30 -9.15
CA PHE A 139 4.24 7.45 -9.06
C PHE A 139 5.56 8.20 -9.15
N LEU A 140 5.57 9.44 -9.66
CA LEU A 140 6.79 10.26 -9.70
C LEU A 140 6.96 11.15 -8.46
N ALA A 141 5.90 11.40 -7.69
CA ALA A 141 6.02 12.21 -6.49
C ALA A 141 6.81 11.48 -5.40
N GLN A 142 7.59 12.25 -4.64
CA GLN A 142 8.44 11.74 -3.56
C GLN A 142 7.69 10.90 -2.49
N PRO A 143 6.44 11.22 -2.09
CA PRO A 143 5.70 10.38 -1.15
C PRO A 143 5.43 8.96 -1.69
N SER A 144 5.13 8.86 -2.99
CA SER A 144 4.87 7.57 -3.65
C SER A 144 6.15 6.77 -3.85
N PHE A 145 7.25 7.45 -4.18
CA PHE A 145 8.58 6.84 -4.19
C PHE A 145 8.87 6.15 -2.86
N HIS A 146 8.72 6.88 -1.75
CA HIS A 146 8.95 6.32 -0.41
C HIS A 146 7.97 5.19 -0.09
N ALA A 147 6.70 5.33 -0.45
CA ALA A 147 5.71 4.30 -0.17
C ALA A 147 6.04 2.97 -0.87
N ILE A 148 6.51 3.04 -2.11
CA ILE A 148 6.89 1.86 -2.92
C ILE A 148 8.18 1.24 -2.40
N VAL A 149 9.21 2.06 -2.18
CA VAL A 149 10.55 1.60 -1.76
C VAL A 149 10.52 0.98 -0.37
N LEU A 150 9.80 1.62 0.57
CA LEU A 150 9.74 1.17 1.96
C LEU A 150 8.61 0.15 2.21
N GLY A 151 7.75 -0.10 1.21
CA GLY A 151 6.60 -0.99 1.39
C GLY A 151 5.56 -0.45 2.38
N GLN A 152 5.35 0.88 2.39
CA GLN A 152 4.40 1.54 3.29
C GLN A 152 2.95 1.19 2.98
N TRP A 153 2.09 1.42 3.97
CA TRP A 153 0.64 1.37 3.84
C TRP A 153 0.04 2.50 3.00
N SER A 154 0.78 3.59 2.77
CA SER A 154 0.26 4.86 2.25
C SER A 154 -0.57 4.72 0.97
N LEU A 155 -0.08 3.96 -0.02
CA LEU A 155 -0.82 3.75 -1.27
C LEU A 155 -2.13 2.99 -1.05
N LEU A 156 -2.12 1.95 -0.22
CA LEU A 156 -3.34 1.20 0.09
C LEU A 156 -4.32 2.03 0.92
N LEU A 157 -3.85 2.77 1.93
CA LEU A 157 -4.70 3.63 2.77
C LEU A 157 -5.32 4.77 1.95
N MET A 158 -4.56 5.44 1.09
CA MET A 158 -5.11 6.44 0.17
C MET A 158 -6.12 5.83 -0.80
N SER A 159 -5.85 4.61 -1.29
CA SER A 159 -6.81 3.86 -2.12
C SER A 159 -8.09 3.56 -1.36
N ALA A 160 -7.99 3.14 -0.10
CA ALA A 160 -9.14 2.88 0.75
C ALA A 160 -9.99 4.14 0.96
N VAL A 161 -9.36 5.28 1.30
CA VAL A 161 -10.07 6.57 1.42
C VAL A 161 -10.79 6.92 0.12
N GLY A 162 -10.09 6.88 -1.01
CA GLY A 162 -10.68 7.21 -2.30
C GLY A 162 -11.81 6.26 -2.71
N ALA A 163 -11.67 4.96 -2.46
CA ALA A 163 -12.69 3.96 -2.73
C ALA A 163 -13.93 4.16 -1.85
N THR A 164 -13.76 4.46 -0.56
CA THR A 164 -14.85 4.83 0.36
C THR A 164 -15.59 6.06 -0.16
N VAL A 165 -14.87 7.12 -0.56
CA VAL A 165 -15.48 8.35 -1.13
C VAL A 165 -16.28 8.04 -2.40
N LEU A 166 -15.74 7.23 -3.30
CA LEU A 166 -16.43 6.84 -4.54
C LEU A 166 -17.70 6.03 -4.27
N ALA A 167 -17.64 5.08 -3.33
CA ALA A 167 -18.79 4.26 -2.95
C ALA A 167 -19.89 5.10 -2.26
N LEU A 168 -19.51 6.00 -1.36
CA LEU A 168 -20.45 6.93 -0.72
C LEU A 168 -21.10 7.88 -1.72
N ARG A 169 -20.32 8.44 -2.66
CA ARG A 169 -20.84 9.29 -3.74
C ARG A 169 -21.86 8.54 -4.62
N ALA A 170 -21.66 7.24 -4.80
CA ALA A 170 -22.60 6.38 -5.53
C ALA A 170 -23.82 5.94 -4.70
N ALA A 171 -24.00 6.48 -3.49
CA ALA A 171 -25.03 6.07 -2.52
C ALA A 171 -24.98 4.57 -2.18
N ARG A 172 -23.78 3.98 -2.10
CA ARG A 172 -23.54 2.57 -1.77
C ARG A 172 -22.77 2.44 -0.44
N PRO A 173 -23.39 2.78 0.71
CA PRO A 173 -22.70 2.82 2.01
C PRO A 173 -22.13 1.46 2.42
N LEU A 174 -22.83 0.35 2.12
CA LEU A 174 -22.33 -1.00 2.41
C LEU A 174 -21.03 -1.32 1.65
N LEU A 175 -20.90 -0.85 0.39
CA LEU A 175 -19.66 -1.02 -0.36
C LEU A 175 -18.54 -0.09 0.13
N ALA A 176 -18.89 1.04 0.76
CA ALA A 176 -17.92 1.96 1.32
C ALA A 176 -17.27 1.41 2.61
N ALA A 177 -17.99 0.54 3.33
CA ALA A 177 -17.51 -0.10 4.55
C ALA A 177 -16.30 -1.01 4.30
N VAL A 178 -16.29 -1.76 3.19
CA VAL A 178 -15.22 -2.72 2.85
C VAL A 178 -13.83 -2.06 2.79
N PRO A 179 -13.57 -1.04 1.94
CA PRO A 179 -12.27 -0.38 1.93
C PRO A 179 -11.96 0.34 3.25
N SER A 180 -12.98 0.83 3.97
CA SER A 180 -12.76 1.52 5.25
C SER A 180 -12.19 0.63 6.35
N LEU A 181 -12.33 -0.70 6.25
CA LEU A 181 -11.68 -1.63 7.19
C LEU A 181 -10.16 -1.49 7.19
N LEU A 182 -9.56 -1.05 6.07
CA LEU A 182 -8.12 -0.85 6.00
C LEU A 182 -7.62 0.25 6.94
N PHE A 183 -8.50 1.16 7.39
CA PHE A 183 -8.17 2.18 8.38
C PHE A 183 -7.75 1.57 9.73
N LEU A 184 -8.22 0.35 10.02
CA LEU A 184 -7.81 -0.40 11.21
C LEU A 184 -6.35 -0.84 11.15
N ALA A 185 -5.68 -0.82 9.98
CA ALA A 185 -4.26 -1.17 9.88
C ALA A 185 -3.34 -0.13 10.54
N LYS A 186 -3.78 1.13 10.59
CA LYS A 186 -3.10 2.25 11.24
C LYS A 186 -4.15 3.11 11.95
N PRO A 187 -4.74 2.64 13.06
CA PRO A 187 -5.87 3.32 13.69
C PRO A 187 -5.52 4.74 14.15
N GLN A 188 -4.26 5.01 14.51
CA GLN A 188 -3.77 6.35 14.86
C GLN A 188 -3.91 7.39 13.73
N LEU A 189 -4.10 6.97 12.48
CA LEU A 189 -4.34 7.88 11.35
C LEU A 189 -5.81 8.27 11.21
N VAL A 190 -6.72 7.61 11.94
CA VAL A 190 -8.18 7.73 11.75
C VAL A 190 -8.91 8.00 13.07
N VAL A 191 -8.32 7.61 14.20
CA VAL A 191 -8.77 8.03 15.52
C VAL A 191 -8.32 9.47 15.73
N PHE A 192 -9.26 10.40 15.61
CA PHE A 192 -9.17 11.68 16.32
C PHE A 192 -9.13 11.35 17.80
N THR A 193 -7.94 11.30 18.41
CA THR A 193 -7.88 11.38 19.87
C THR A 193 -8.39 12.78 20.22
N ALA A 194 -9.40 12.85 21.07
CA ALA A 194 -9.66 14.09 21.79
C ALA A 194 -8.34 14.45 22.50
N LEU A 195 -7.73 15.56 22.09
CA LEU A 195 -6.64 16.19 22.84
C LEU A 195 -7.17 16.64 24.20
#